data_AF-A0AAW1MHH5-F1
#
_entry.id   AF-A0AAW1MHH5-F1
#
_cell.length_a   1.000
_cell.length_b   1.000
_cell.length_c   1.000
_cell.angle_alpha   90.00
_cell.angle_beta   90.00
_cell.angle_gamma   90.00
#
_symmetry.space_group_name_H-M   'P 1'
#
loop_
_entity.id
_entity.type
_entity.pdbx_description
1 polymer ?
#
loop_
_entity_poly.entity_id
_entity_poly.type
_entity_poly.pdbx_seq_one_letter_code
_entity_poly.pdbx_strand_id
1 'polypeptide(L)'
;MRGTILNTQATNEDVISPIHRPRIEQQCEQIFQRASSINKDLIHRMQNVPIAKKKVFGFEIKKIWILATLLLLFSCSLVGTILFCLVGTILFWLTNTLDNYILDNLKLVNGSEAFQSWLYPKSDTYVKVYIFNYTNVKEFETGIDTRLKVKELGPYVYEEKLQRKHVEFENDGTITFQNSFSHKFVPHLSHGKQDDIVVVPDLVVLKLQRKHVEFENDGTITFQNSFSHKFVPHLSHGKQDDIVVVPDLVVLTTAYHTRDLDYWAKAATSMTLGGMNKKPFMKIAAHRFIWGYDDDVYDLAKGFMALQTSNVLDQVGLMSNRNGTVPYVSTMHTGERNMKNYGILSKVNGFDTAGMWRGDCDSVEASDGSLFPPNLIRSKRNISVYLPEMCRKLSYHFQKDIFIINNTVPAYRYQLDDTIFDSADREPANKCYCDPEFETCPPQGFQNSTACAFGAPIFTSRPHFYRVDPAQIKVDVVNPRRRAINSYADLHPTMGFPLSGMTRLQLNIFAKSYPGFYSMSMFDKEGMYLPLAWVESGLEDHDISRAFRDVIYTTTFTVKQVELALKYITLLTAIITLAAIVIILKEKIRTYQNQTEYSA
;
A
#
# COMPACT_ATOMS: atom_id res chain seq x y z
N MET A 1 -84.11 -22.43 15.67
CA MET A 1 -84.91 -21.89 14.55
C MET A 1 -84.43 -22.60 13.28
N ARG A 2 -85.27 -23.49 12.74
CA ARG A 2 -85.87 -23.39 11.38
C ARG A 2 -84.78 -23.32 10.31
N GLY A 3 -84.52 -24.39 9.56
CA GLY A 3 -85.41 -24.92 8.51
C GLY A 3 -85.10 -24.14 7.22
N THR A 4 -84.99 -24.75 6.04
CA THR A 4 -86.19 -25.22 5.34
C THR A 4 -85.77 -26.03 4.10
N ILE A 5 -86.44 -27.17 3.95
CA ILE A 5 -86.58 -28.01 2.75
C ILE A 5 -87.71 -27.42 1.90
N LEU A 6 -87.58 -27.41 0.58
CA LEU A 6 -88.66 -27.36 -0.42
C LEU A 6 -88.18 -28.29 -1.55
N ASN A 7 -88.73 -29.47 -1.86
CA ASN A 7 -90.10 -30.02 -1.93
C ASN A 7 -90.94 -29.44 -3.07
N THR A 8 -91.33 -30.31 -4.02
CA THR A 8 -92.63 -30.39 -4.75
C THR A 8 -92.49 -31.43 -5.89
N GLN A 9 -93.13 -32.61 -5.79
CA GLN A 9 -94.48 -32.99 -6.31
C GLN A 9 -94.49 -33.13 -7.85
N ALA A 10 -94.68 -34.30 -8.47
CA ALA A 10 -95.76 -35.31 -8.47
C ALA A 10 -97.05 -34.86 -9.20
N THR A 11 -97.43 -35.56 -10.28
CA THR A 11 -98.80 -35.85 -10.83
C THR A 11 -98.65 -36.50 -12.23
N ASN A 12 -99.07 -37.76 -12.48
CA ASN A 12 -100.40 -38.31 -12.90
C ASN A 12 -100.28 -38.88 -14.34
N GLU A 13 -100.41 -40.20 -14.53
CA GLU A 13 -101.63 -40.94 -14.93
C GLU A 13 -102.11 -40.62 -16.36
N ASP A 14 -101.92 -41.54 -17.32
CA ASP A 14 -103.00 -42.43 -17.78
C ASP A 14 -102.63 -43.36 -18.97
N VAL A 15 -103.02 -44.63 -18.80
CA VAL A 15 -103.64 -45.59 -19.74
C VAL A 15 -103.05 -45.78 -21.17
N ILE A 16 -102.65 -47.03 -21.48
CA ILE A 16 -103.17 -47.88 -22.59
C ILE A 16 -102.55 -49.30 -22.49
N SER A 17 -103.37 -50.32 -22.61
CA SER A 17 -103.00 -51.71 -22.97
C SER A 17 -103.88 -52.13 -24.15
N PRO A 18 -103.69 -53.30 -24.79
CA PRO A 18 -102.46 -54.00 -25.18
C PRO A 18 -102.42 -54.19 -26.73
N ILE A 19 -101.35 -54.76 -27.30
CA ILE A 19 -101.37 -55.76 -28.41
C ILE A 19 -99.94 -55.96 -29.00
N HIS A 20 -99.50 -57.21 -28.92
CA HIS A 20 -98.52 -57.97 -29.72
C HIS A 20 -97.13 -57.39 -30.10
N ARG A 21 -96.15 -57.94 -29.36
CA ARG A 21 -94.70 -58.13 -29.59
C ARG A 21 -94.35 -58.57 -31.03
N PRO A 22 -93.12 -58.33 -31.54
CA PRO A 22 -92.16 -59.45 -31.50
C PRO A 22 -90.64 -59.11 -31.49
N ARG A 23 -89.88 -60.07 -30.96
CA ARG A 23 -88.54 -60.56 -31.39
C ARG A 23 -87.25 -59.74 -31.22
N ILE A 24 -87.28 -58.42 -31.05
CA ILE A 24 -86.01 -57.65 -31.04
C ILE A 24 -85.34 -57.59 -29.64
N GLU A 25 -86.13 -57.47 -28.56
CA GLU A 25 -85.58 -57.37 -27.20
C GLU A 25 -84.88 -58.64 -26.70
N GLN A 26 -85.36 -59.83 -27.10
CA GLN A 26 -84.71 -61.10 -26.74
C GLN A 26 -83.36 -61.30 -27.45
N GLN A 27 -83.17 -60.73 -28.64
CA GLN A 27 -81.87 -60.79 -29.33
C GLN A 27 -80.87 -59.79 -28.74
N CYS A 28 -81.32 -58.61 -28.29
CA CYS A 28 -80.44 -57.65 -27.63
C CYS A 28 -79.95 -58.12 -26.25
N GLU A 29 -80.79 -58.79 -25.44
CA GLU A 29 -80.34 -59.37 -24.16
C GLU A 29 -79.34 -60.52 -24.34
N GLN A 30 -79.52 -61.38 -25.35
CA GLN A 30 -78.56 -62.45 -25.67
C GLN A 30 -77.21 -61.90 -26.16
N ILE A 31 -77.21 -60.77 -26.90
CA ILE A 31 -75.98 -60.11 -27.35
C ILE A 31 -75.26 -59.44 -26.17
N PHE A 32 -75.99 -58.77 -25.26
CA PHE A 32 -75.38 -58.13 -24.08
C PHE A 32 -74.82 -59.16 -23.09
N GLN A 33 -75.48 -60.30 -22.90
CA GLN A 33 -74.94 -61.38 -22.06
C GLN A 33 -73.71 -62.06 -22.69
N ARG A 34 -73.68 -62.25 -24.02
CA ARG A 34 -72.47 -62.77 -24.71
C ARG A 34 -71.31 -61.77 -24.68
N ALA A 35 -71.55 -60.46 -24.82
CA ALA A 35 -70.49 -59.47 -24.72
C ALA A 35 -69.88 -59.42 -23.31
N SER A 36 -70.71 -59.57 -22.26
CA SER A 36 -70.24 -59.68 -20.87
C SER A 36 -69.44 -60.95 -20.61
N SER A 37 -69.86 -62.10 -21.17
CA SER A 37 -69.13 -63.36 -21.00
C SER A 37 -67.82 -63.38 -21.80
N ILE A 38 -67.78 -62.78 -23.00
CA ILE A 38 -66.56 -62.64 -23.79
C ILE A 38 -65.58 -61.70 -23.08
N ASN A 39 -66.03 -60.59 -22.49
CA ASN A 39 -65.14 -59.72 -21.71
C ASN A 39 -64.62 -60.43 -20.46
N LYS A 40 -65.44 -61.24 -19.77
CA LYS A 40 -64.97 -62.04 -18.63
C LYS A 40 -64.00 -63.16 -19.04
N ASP A 41 -64.23 -63.84 -20.16
CA ASP A 41 -63.31 -64.89 -20.65
C ASP A 41 -62.02 -64.28 -21.23
N LEU A 42 -62.09 -63.09 -21.85
CA LEU A 42 -60.90 -62.35 -22.31
C LEU A 42 -60.12 -61.79 -21.13
N ILE A 43 -60.76 -61.26 -20.09
CA ILE A 43 -60.11 -60.82 -18.85
C ILE A 43 -59.53 -62.04 -18.09
N HIS A 44 -60.23 -63.17 -18.05
CA HIS A 44 -59.73 -64.41 -17.45
C HIS A 44 -58.57 -65.02 -18.25
N ARG A 45 -58.57 -64.91 -19.59
CA ARG A 45 -57.44 -65.32 -20.44
C ARG A 45 -56.28 -64.33 -20.40
N MET A 46 -56.52 -63.02 -20.27
CA MET A 46 -55.47 -62.01 -20.08
C MET A 46 -54.84 -62.10 -18.69
N GLN A 47 -55.59 -62.48 -17.66
CA GLN A 47 -55.06 -62.75 -16.31
C GLN A 47 -54.29 -64.08 -16.22
N ASN A 48 -54.57 -65.04 -17.11
CA ASN A 48 -53.94 -66.35 -17.14
C ASN A 48 -52.98 -66.57 -18.32
N VAL A 49 -52.55 -65.52 -19.03
CA VAL A 49 -51.35 -65.62 -19.87
C VAL A 49 -50.18 -65.82 -18.92
N PRO A 50 -49.46 -66.96 -18.97
CA PRO A 50 -48.23 -67.11 -18.22
C PRO A 50 -47.20 -66.20 -18.87
N ILE A 51 -47.19 -64.91 -18.50
CA ILE A 51 -46.02 -64.08 -18.66
C ILE A 51 -45.02 -64.72 -17.72
N ALA A 52 -44.19 -65.60 -18.25
CA ALA A 52 -43.04 -66.14 -17.55
C ALA A 52 -42.23 -64.94 -17.06
N LYS A 53 -42.42 -64.58 -15.79
CA LYS A 53 -41.46 -63.75 -15.07
C LYS A 53 -40.18 -64.57 -15.10
N LYS A 54 -39.30 -64.26 -16.05
CA LYS A 54 -38.01 -64.92 -16.25
C LYS A 54 -37.17 -64.64 -14.99
N LYS A 55 -37.40 -65.45 -13.95
CA LYS A 55 -36.59 -65.46 -12.74
C LYS A 55 -35.32 -66.22 -13.09
N VAL A 56 -34.22 -65.49 -13.21
CA VAL A 56 -32.88 -66.07 -13.19
C VAL A 56 -32.42 -65.93 -11.73
N PHE A 57 -32.10 -67.05 -11.06
CA PHE A 57 -31.68 -67.07 -9.65
C PHE A 57 -32.62 -66.33 -8.65
N GLY A 58 -33.94 -66.46 -8.82
CA GLY A 58 -34.91 -66.02 -7.80
C GLY A 58 -35.26 -64.52 -7.75
N PHE A 59 -34.59 -63.65 -8.50
CA PHE A 59 -34.91 -62.21 -8.58
C PHE A 59 -35.77 -61.83 -9.80
N GLU A 60 -36.69 -60.87 -9.64
CA GLU A 60 -37.47 -60.28 -10.74
C GLU A 60 -36.55 -59.48 -11.68
N ILE A 61 -36.69 -59.62 -13.00
CA ILE A 61 -35.84 -58.93 -14.02
C ILE A 61 -35.80 -57.41 -13.78
N LYS A 62 -36.94 -56.78 -13.40
CA LYS A 62 -36.98 -55.35 -13.05
C LYS A 62 -36.07 -55.00 -11.86
N LYS A 63 -35.95 -55.87 -10.86
CA LYS A 63 -35.06 -55.66 -9.70
C LYS A 63 -33.59 -55.82 -10.09
N ILE A 64 -33.25 -56.72 -11.01
CA ILE A 64 -31.88 -56.92 -11.52
C ILE A 64 -31.42 -55.68 -12.30
N TRP A 65 -32.26 -55.14 -13.19
CA TRP A 65 -31.95 -53.90 -13.92
C TRP A 65 -31.78 -52.72 -12.97
N ILE A 66 -32.65 -52.57 -11.97
CA ILE A 66 -32.54 -51.51 -10.93
C ILE A 66 -31.23 -51.65 -10.15
N LEU A 67 -30.88 -52.84 -9.68
CA LEU A 67 -29.61 -53.12 -8.97
C LEU A 67 -28.38 -52.86 -9.86
N ALA A 68 -28.42 -53.24 -11.13
CA ALA A 68 -27.34 -53.00 -12.07
C ALA A 68 -27.16 -51.50 -12.33
N THR A 69 -28.25 -50.73 -12.53
CA THR A 69 -28.17 -49.27 -12.65
C THR A 69 -27.67 -48.61 -11.36
N LEU A 70 -28.09 -49.06 -10.18
CA LEU A 70 -27.62 -48.52 -8.90
C LEU A 70 -26.12 -48.79 -8.68
N LEU A 71 -25.64 -49.99 -9.02
CA LEU A 71 -24.22 -50.34 -8.97
C LEU A 71 -23.39 -49.53 -9.96
N LEU A 72 -23.91 -49.31 -11.17
CA LEU A 72 -23.22 -48.53 -12.21
C LEU A 72 -23.15 -47.05 -11.83
N LEU A 73 -24.25 -46.48 -11.32
CA LEU A 73 -24.29 -45.12 -10.77
C LEU A 73 -23.34 -44.96 -9.57
N PHE A 74 -23.30 -45.94 -8.65
CA PHE A 74 -22.37 -45.92 -7.52
C PHE A 74 -20.92 -45.97 -7.99
N SER A 75 -20.60 -46.81 -8.98
CA SER A 75 -19.25 -46.89 -9.55
C SER A 75 -18.82 -45.62 -10.27
N CYS A 76 -19.72 -45.00 -11.05
CA CYS A 76 -19.48 -43.70 -11.68
C CYS A 76 -19.30 -42.59 -10.64
N SER A 77 -20.11 -42.58 -9.58
CA SER A 77 -19.98 -41.62 -8.49
C SER A 77 -18.63 -41.75 -7.79
N LEU A 78 -18.20 -42.99 -7.50
CA LEU A 78 -16.92 -43.28 -6.84
C LEU A 78 -15.74 -42.80 -7.69
N VAL A 79 -15.74 -43.13 -8.98
CA VAL A 79 -14.73 -42.68 -9.96
C VAL A 79 -14.71 -41.15 -10.07
N GLY A 80 -15.87 -40.51 -10.12
CA GLY A 80 -16.00 -39.05 -10.13
C GLY A 80 -15.39 -38.40 -8.90
N THR A 81 -15.68 -38.92 -7.70
CA THR A 81 -15.08 -38.43 -6.44
C THR A 81 -13.57 -38.60 -6.39
N ILE A 82 -13.02 -39.69 -6.92
CA ILE A 82 -11.58 -39.93 -6.96
C ILE A 82 -10.90 -38.94 -7.90
N LEU A 83 -11.47 -38.73 -9.09
CA LEU A 83 -10.95 -37.78 -10.05
C LEU A 83 -10.95 -36.36 -9.45
N PHE A 84 -12.05 -35.97 -8.79
CA PHE A 84 -12.14 -34.68 -8.10
C PHE A 84 -11.13 -34.54 -6.95
N CYS A 85 -10.94 -35.59 -6.13
CA CYS A 85 -9.96 -35.56 -5.04
C CYS A 85 -8.52 -35.56 -5.55
N LEU A 86 -8.22 -36.29 -6.64
CA LEU A 86 -6.92 -36.27 -7.30
C LEU A 86 -6.63 -34.89 -7.89
N VAL A 87 -7.59 -34.31 -8.61
CA VAL A 87 -7.48 -32.95 -9.15
C VAL A 87 -7.29 -31.94 -8.02
N GLY A 88 -8.08 -32.03 -6.94
CA GLY A 88 -7.91 -31.17 -5.76
C GLY A 88 -6.53 -31.34 -5.11
N THR A 89 -6.06 -32.56 -4.95
CA THR A 89 -4.74 -32.84 -4.36
C THR A 89 -3.62 -32.30 -5.26
N ILE A 90 -3.71 -32.51 -6.58
CA ILE A 90 -2.75 -31.96 -7.55
C ILE A 90 -2.78 -30.42 -7.51
N LEU A 91 -3.96 -29.81 -7.55
CA LEU A 91 -4.11 -28.36 -7.49
C LEU A 91 -3.48 -27.78 -6.22
N PHE A 92 -3.84 -28.28 -5.04
CA PHE A 92 -3.38 -27.69 -3.79
C PHE A 92 -1.94 -28.09 -3.42
N TRP A 93 -1.49 -29.32 -3.70
CA TRP A 93 -0.14 -29.77 -3.32
C TRP A 93 0.93 -29.48 -4.37
N LEU A 94 0.59 -29.53 -5.66
CA LEU A 94 1.55 -29.36 -6.76
C LEU A 94 1.47 -27.97 -7.40
N THR A 95 0.53 -27.11 -6.99
CA THR A 95 0.46 -25.73 -7.49
C THR A 95 0.35 -24.72 -6.35
N ASN A 96 0.84 -23.51 -6.60
CA ASN A 96 0.75 -22.38 -5.68
C ASN A 96 -0.54 -21.58 -5.95
N THR A 97 -1.70 -22.24 -6.04
CA THR A 97 -2.94 -21.58 -6.52
C THR A 97 -3.35 -20.40 -5.65
N LEU A 98 -3.34 -20.56 -4.33
CA LEU A 98 -3.74 -19.52 -3.39
C LEU A 98 -2.73 -18.38 -3.31
N ASP A 99 -1.44 -18.70 -3.34
CA ASP A 99 -0.37 -17.71 -3.46
C ASP A 99 -0.52 -16.88 -4.74
N ASN A 100 -0.78 -17.53 -5.88
CA ASN A 100 -1.02 -16.84 -7.15
C ASN A 100 -2.30 -15.99 -7.09
N TYR A 101 -3.35 -16.47 -6.43
CA TYR A 101 -4.58 -15.71 -6.20
C TYR A 101 -4.32 -14.46 -5.35
N ILE A 102 -3.53 -14.57 -4.27
CA ILE A 102 -3.13 -13.41 -3.45
C ILE A 102 -2.37 -12.41 -4.33
N LEU A 103 -1.38 -12.87 -5.09
CA LEU A 103 -0.58 -12.00 -5.97
C LEU A 103 -1.44 -11.32 -7.05
N ASP A 104 -2.45 -11.99 -7.58
CA ASP A 104 -3.37 -11.42 -8.56
C ASP A 104 -4.23 -10.31 -7.94
N ASN A 105 -4.67 -10.47 -6.69
CA ASN A 105 -5.42 -9.45 -5.94
C ASN A 105 -4.57 -8.26 -5.50
N LEU A 106 -3.23 -8.32 -5.58
CA LEU A 106 -2.35 -7.18 -5.29
C LEU A 106 -2.23 -6.22 -6.49
N LYS A 107 -2.59 -6.65 -7.70
CA LYS A 107 -2.45 -5.82 -8.90
C LYS A 107 -3.27 -4.53 -8.78
N LEU A 108 -2.65 -3.41 -9.16
CA LEU A 108 -3.33 -2.12 -9.21
C LEU A 108 -4.13 -2.06 -10.52
N VAL A 109 -5.41 -2.39 -10.42
CA VAL A 109 -6.36 -2.35 -11.55
C VAL A 109 -7.49 -1.42 -11.15
N ASN A 110 -8.02 -0.66 -12.11
CA ASN A 110 -9.12 0.26 -11.83
C ASN A 110 -10.31 -0.49 -11.21
N GLY A 111 -10.81 0.01 -10.07
CA GLY A 111 -11.87 -0.61 -9.29
C GLY A 111 -11.45 -1.75 -8.35
N SER A 112 -10.18 -2.18 -8.34
CA SER A 112 -9.71 -3.22 -7.41
C SER A 112 -9.59 -2.70 -5.97
N GLU A 113 -9.73 -3.58 -4.98
CA GLU A 113 -9.56 -3.20 -3.56
C GLU A 113 -8.11 -2.78 -3.24
N ALA A 114 -7.13 -3.44 -3.88
CA ALA A 114 -5.73 -3.05 -3.77
C ALA A 114 -5.49 -1.64 -4.32
N PHE A 115 -6.10 -1.30 -5.46
CA PHE A 115 -6.03 0.05 -6.01
C PHE A 115 -6.65 1.09 -5.08
N GLN A 116 -7.83 0.81 -4.50
CA GLN A 116 -8.46 1.73 -3.54
C GLN A 116 -7.63 1.92 -2.26
N SER A 117 -7.05 0.84 -1.75
CA SER A 117 -6.17 0.89 -0.57
C SER A 117 -4.86 1.62 -0.86
N TRP A 118 -4.35 1.53 -2.09
CA TRP A 118 -3.19 2.29 -2.56
C TRP A 118 -3.53 3.77 -2.78
N LEU A 119 -4.69 4.08 -3.33
CA LEU A 119 -5.17 5.45 -3.56
C LEU A 119 -5.37 6.21 -2.23
N TYR A 120 -5.93 5.51 -1.23
CA TYR A 120 -6.19 6.01 0.13
C TYR A 120 -5.64 5.05 1.20
N PRO A 121 -4.33 5.10 1.49
CA PRO A 121 -3.71 4.26 2.51
C PRO A 121 -4.36 4.46 3.88
N LYS A 122 -4.77 3.34 4.51
CA LYS A 122 -5.41 3.32 5.84
C LYS A 122 -4.40 3.25 7.00
N SER A 123 -3.17 3.72 6.76
CA SER A 123 -2.08 3.74 7.74
C SER A 123 -1.92 5.13 8.34
N ASP A 124 -1.72 5.19 9.66
CA ASP A 124 -1.43 6.44 10.36
C ASP A 124 0.09 6.63 10.41
N THR A 125 0.66 7.37 9.47
CA THR A 125 2.09 7.67 9.46
C THR A 125 2.39 8.92 10.30
N TYR A 126 3.55 8.95 10.93
CA TYR A 126 3.99 10.09 11.72
C TYR A 126 5.31 10.63 11.19
N VAL A 127 5.39 11.95 11.12
CA VAL A 127 6.61 12.70 10.84
C VAL A 127 7.02 13.40 12.12
N LYS A 128 8.22 13.11 12.62
CA LYS A 128 8.81 13.73 13.80
C LYS A 128 10.03 14.53 13.37
N VAL A 129 10.00 15.84 13.63
CA VAL A 129 11.10 16.75 13.28
C VAL A 129 11.84 17.16 14.55
N TYR A 130 13.17 17.14 14.47
CA TYR A 130 14.09 17.53 15.54
C TYR A 130 14.97 18.66 15.03
N ILE A 131 14.75 19.87 15.53
CA ILE A 131 15.46 21.07 15.07
C ILE A 131 16.73 21.25 15.88
N PHE A 132 17.83 21.63 15.22
CA PHE A 132 19.06 22.04 15.89
C PHE A 132 19.03 23.53 16.18
N ASN A 133 18.80 23.89 17.44
CA ASN A 133 18.76 25.28 17.90
C ASN A 133 20.17 25.77 18.28
N TYR A 134 20.63 26.85 17.65
CA TYR A 134 21.94 27.43 17.88
C TYR A 134 21.96 28.32 19.12
N THR A 135 22.92 28.09 20.02
CA THR A 135 22.91 28.73 21.36
C THR A 135 23.94 29.84 21.53
N ASN A 136 25.01 29.84 20.73
CA ASN A 136 26.17 30.72 20.88
C ASN A 136 26.54 31.49 19.60
N VAL A 137 25.55 31.82 18.76
CA VAL A 137 25.79 32.47 17.46
C VAL A 137 26.56 33.79 17.60
N LYS A 138 26.23 34.60 18.62
CA LYS A 138 26.88 35.90 18.85
C LYS A 138 28.33 35.74 19.28
N GLU A 139 28.57 34.80 20.18
CA GLU A 139 29.91 34.47 20.70
C GLU A 139 30.80 33.93 19.58
N PHE A 140 30.24 33.12 18.67
CA PHE A 140 30.94 32.65 17.48
C PHE A 140 31.22 33.79 16.48
N GLU A 141 30.24 34.66 16.21
CA GLU A 141 30.40 35.81 15.30
C GLU A 141 31.49 36.79 15.78
N THR A 142 31.59 37.01 17.09
CA THR A 142 32.62 37.86 17.71
C THR A 142 33.99 37.18 17.87
N GLY A 143 34.11 35.89 17.56
CA GLY A 143 35.34 35.11 17.71
C GLY A 143 35.68 34.70 19.15
N ILE A 144 34.74 34.86 20.10
CA ILE A 144 34.90 34.39 21.50
C ILE A 144 34.87 32.85 21.53
N ASP A 145 33.90 32.25 20.82
CA ASP A 145 33.78 30.81 20.66
C ASP A 145 34.31 30.40 19.28
N THR A 146 35.12 29.34 19.21
CA THR A 146 35.69 28.83 17.95
C THR A 146 34.77 27.87 17.20
N ARG A 147 33.72 27.37 17.86
CA ARG A 147 32.76 26.39 17.29
C ARG A 147 31.33 26.77 17.65
N LEU A 148 30.41 26.55 16.71
CA LEU A 148 28.98 26.69 16.94
C LEU A 148 28.47 25.54 17.82
N LYS A 149 27.59 25.85 18.76
CA LYS A 149 26.97 24.92 19.70
C LYS A 149 25.48 24.85 19.43
N VAL A 150 25.00 23.64 19.13
CA VAL A 150 23.58 23.38 18.85
C VAL A 150 22.96 22.50 19.93
N LYS A 151 21.69 22.77 20.24
CA LYS A 151 20.87 21.97 21.13
C LYS A 151 19.68 21.42 20.35
N GLU A 152 19.47 20.12 20.40
CA GLU A 152 18.29 19.48 19.80
C GLU A 152 17.00 19.91 20.53
N LEU A 153 16.01 20.34 19.75
CA LEU A 153 14.65 20.63 20.20
C LEU A 153 13.64 19.74 19.47
N GLY A 154 12.64 19.25 20.20
CA GLY A 154 11.62 18.34 19.70
C GLY A 154 11.54 16.99 20.46
N PRO A 155 10.80 16.02 19.92
CA PRO A 155 10.21 16.04 18.57
C PRO A 155 9.04 17.03 18.43
N TYR A 156 8.89 17.59 17.24
CA TYR A 156 7.63 18.15 16.75
C TYR A 156 6.96 17.09 15.88
N VAL A 157 5.84 16.54 16.36
CA VAL A 157 5.18 15.38 15.75
C VAL A 157 3.96 15.81 14.94
N TYR A 158 3.87 15.29 13.72
CA TYR A 158 2.77 15.51 12.79
C TYR A 158 2.25 14.15 12.32
N GLU A 159 0.93 13.96 12.39
CA GLU A 159 0.24 12.88 11.71
C GLU A 159 0.19 13.23 10.21
N GLU A 160 0.75 12.37 9.37
CA GLU A 160 0.76 12.53 7.93
C GLU A 160 -0.33 11.64 7.31
N LYS A 161 -1.14 12.21 6.42
CA LYS A 161 -2.06 11.44 5.55
C LYS A 161 -1.61 11.60 4.12
N LEU A 162 -1.31 10.47 3.48
CA LEU A 162 -1.04 10.37 2.05
C LEU A 162 -2.34 10.11 1.28
N GLN A 163 -2.52 10.82 0.18
CA GLN A 163 -3.52 10.54 -0.84
C GLN A 163 -2.87 10.65 -2.22
N ARG A 164 -3.25 9.78 -3.14
CA ARG A 164 -2.78 9.88 -4.54
C ARG A 164 -3.84 10.59 -5.38
N LYS A 165 -3.41 11.58 -6.16
CA LYS A 165 -4.27 12.45 -7.00
C LYS A 165 -3.80 12.41 -8.45
N HIS A 166 -4.65 12.90 -9.35
CA HIS A 166 -4.40 12.96 -10.80
C HIS A 166 -3.92 11.60 -11.33
N VAL A 167 -4.71 10.57 -11.03
CA VAL A 167 -4.33 9.19 -11.28
C VAL A 167 -4.80 8.76 -12.67
N GLU A 168 -3.85 8.34 -13.49
CA GLU A 168 -4.10 7.94 -14.88
C GLU A 168 -3.46 6.58 -15.14
N PHE A 169 -4.24 5.64 -15.71
CA PHE A 169 -3.75 4.33 -16.11
C PHE A 169 -3.27 4.36 -17.54
N GLU A 170 -2.05 3.85 -17.75
CA GLU A 170 -1.42 3.81 -19.06
C GLU A 170 -1.61 2.44 -19.72
N ASN A 171 -1.70 2.41 -21.04
CA ASN A 171 -1.86 1.17 -21.81
C ASN A 171 -0.66 0.21 -21.64
N ASP A 172 0.49 0.71 -21.17
CA ASP A 172 1.71 -0.05 -20.98
C ASP A 172 1.79 -0.82 -19.65
N GLY A 173 0.72 -0.81 -18.85
CA GLY A 173 0.67 -1.45 -17.53
C GLY A 173 1.36 -0.63 -16.44
N THR A 174 1.44 0.69 -16.63
CA THR A 174 1.89 1.65 -15.61
C THR A 174 0.74 2.56 -15.17
N ILE A 175 0.94 3.24 -14.04
CA ILE A 175 0.02 4.20 -13.47
C ILE A 175 0.76 5.48 -13.13
N THR A 176 0.24 6.60 -13.59
CA THR A 176 0.76 7.95 -13.36
C THR A 176 -0.06 8.62 -12.26
N PHE A 177 0.60 9.29 -11.32
CA PHE A 177 -0.06 9.93 -10.17
C PHE A 177 0.79 11.03 -9.55
N GLN A 178 0.16 11.85 -8.72
CA GLN A 178 0.83 12.79 -7.81
C GLN A 178 0.48 12.47 -6.36
N ASN A 179 1.48 12.54 -5.49
CA ASN A 179 1.25 12.42 -4.06
C ASN A 179 0.70 13.72 -3.49
N SER A 180 -0.28 13.62 -2.61
CA SER A 180 -0.84 14.72 -1.86
C SER A 180 -0.77 14.38 -0.38
N PHE A 181 0.03 15.11 0.37
CA PHE A 181 0.19 14.91 1.79
C PHE A 181 -0.58 15.98 2.56
N SER A 182 -1.10 15.60 3.72
CA SER A 182 -1.60 16.54 4.70
C SER A 182 -1.01 16.23 6.06
N HIS A 183 -0.61 17.26 6.79
CA HIS A 183 0.08 17.14 8.06
C HIS A 183 -0.75 17.79 9.15
N LYS A 184 -1.05 17.03 10.20
CA LYS A 184 -1.78 17.50 11.36
C LYS A 184 -0.87 17.42 12.58
N PHE A 185 -0.62 18.56 13.21
CA PHE A 185 0.22 18.60 14.41
C PHE A 185 -0.39 17.77 15.56
N VAL A 186 0.44 17.01 16.25
CA VAL A 186 0.07 16.10 17.35
C VAL A 186 0.77 16.55 18.65
N PRO A 187 0.09 17.37 19.48
CA PRO A 187 0.76 18.03 20.59
C PRO A 187 1.17 17.12 21.76
N HIS A 188 0.45 16.03 22.06
CA HIS A 188 0.81 15.13 23.17
C HIS A 188 2.04 14.27 22.89
N LEU A 189 2.34 14.01 21.61
CA LEU A 189 3.55 13.31 21.19
C LEU A 189 4.74 14.26 20.99
N SER A 190 4.49 15.57 21.03
CA SER A 190 5.51 16.61 20.87
C SER A 190 6.06 17.06 22.21
N HIS A 191 7.37 17.30 22.32
CA HIS A 191 8.00 17.81 23.53
C HIS A 191 8.28 19.32 23.41
N GLY A 192 7.58 20.16 24.18
CA GLY A 192 7.85 21.60 24.35
C GLY A 192 7.32 22.12 25.69
N LYS A 193 8.05 23.00 26.39
CA LYS A 193 7.60 23.57 27.69
C LYS A 193 6.95 24.93 27.46
N GLN A 194 5.80 25.18 28.08
CA GLN A 194 5.10 26.46 28.04
C GLN A 194 5.67 27.44 29.07
N ASP A 195 5.95 28.68 28.62
CA ASP A 195 5.47 29.91 29.27
C ASP A 195 5.27 31.02 28.21
N ASP A 196 4.51 32.06 28.57
CA ASP A 196 3.87 33.14 27.76
C ASP A 196 2.62 32.81 26.90
N ILE A 197 1.60 33.65 27.12
CA ILE A 197 0.34 33.78 26.39
C ILE A 197 0.58 34.78 25.26
N VAL A 198 0.47 34.33 24.02
CA VAL A 198 0.35 35.23 22.86
C VAL A 198 -1.05 35.03 22.29
N VAL A 199 -1.85 36.08 22.34
CA VAL A 199 -3.13 36.15 21.62
C VAL A 199 -2.78 36.28 20.15
N VAL A 200 -2.85 35.18 19.41
CA VAL A 200 -2.75 35.20 17.95
C VAL A 200 -4.15 35.53 17.43
N PRO A 201 -4.32 36.50 16.51
CA PRO A 201 -5.57 36.64 15.79
C PRO A 201 -5.87 35.32 15.09
N ASP A 202 -7.12 34.89 15.15
CA ASP A 202 -7.64 33.78 14.38
C ASP A 202 -7.16 33.95 12.92
N LEU A 203 -6.20 33.13 12.49
CA LEU A 203 -5.72 33.09 11.11
C LEU A 203 -6.81 32.39 10.30
N VAL A 204 -7.93 33.09 10.16
CA VAL A 204 -8.78 32.98 9.00
C VAL A 204 -7.88 33.35 7.84
N VAL A 205 -7.33 32.32 7.20
CA VAL A 205 -6.75 32.42 5.87
C VAL A 205 -7.85 33.05 5.01
N LEU A 206 -7.75 34.35 4.78
CA LEU A 206 -8.41 35.00 3.66
C LEU A 206 -7.83 34.34 2.41
N LYS A 207 -8.46 33.23 2.00
CA LYS A 207 -8.34 32.67 0.66
C LYS A 207 -8.85 33.72 -0.32
N LEU A 208 -8.02 34.69 -0.64
CA LEU A 208 -8.12 35.42 -1.91
C LEU A 208 -7.45 34.57 -3.00
N GLN A 209 -7.99 33.38 -3.22
CA GLN A 209 -7.90 32.70 -4.51
C GLN A 209 -9.33 32.46 -4.98
N ARG A 210 -9.95 33.52 -5.51
CA ARG A 210 -10.97 33.35 -6.55
C ARG A 210 -10.26 32.84 -7.80
N LYS A 211 -10.27 31.53 -8.04
CA LYS A 211 -10.21 30.99 -9.41
C LYS A 211 -11.13 29.78 -9.51
N HIS A 212 -12.25 30.04 -10.19
CA HIS A 212 -13.23 29.17 -10.87
C HIS A 212 -13.35 27.70 -10.43
N VAL A 213 -14.54 27.39 -9.89
CA VAL A 213 -15.13 26.05 -10.00
C VAL A 213 -15.56 25.91 -11.46
N GLU A 214 -14.87 25.07 -12.23
CA GLU A 214 -15.31 24.67 -13.57
C GLU A 214 -16.00 23.32 -13.49
N PHE A 215 -17.17 23.22 -14.10
CA PHE A 215 -17.80 21.94 -14.37
C PHE A 215 -17.15 21.38 -15.64
N GLU A 216 -16.38 20.30 -15.51
CA GLU A 216 -15.99 19.51 -16.68
C GLU A 216 -17.22 18.72 -17.16
N ASN A 217 -17.41 18.65 -18.47
CA ASN A 217 -18.59 18.06 -19.14
C ASN A 217 -18.70 16.53 -18.98
N ASP A 218 -17.83 15.91 -18.20
CA ASP A 218 -17.79 14.46 -17.92
C ASP A 218 -18.44 14.06 -16.58
N GLY A 219 -18.96 15.03 -15.83
CA GLY A 219 -19.65 14.78 -14.55
C GLY A 219 -18.71 14.65 -13.35
N THR A 220 -17.43 15.01 -13.49
CA THR A 220 -16.46 14.97 -12.40
C THR A 220 -16.51 16.26 -11.58
N ILE A 221 -16.65 16.14 -10.26
CA ILE A 221 -16.64 17.28 -9.33
C ILE A 221 -15.28 17.34 -8.64
N THR A 222 -14.50 18.38 -8.90
CA THR A 222 -13.30 18.72 -8.12
C THR A 222 -13.71 19.46 -6.85
N PHE A 223 -13.60 18.81 -5.68
CA PHE A 223 -13.73 19.47 -4.39
C PHE A 223 -12.38 19.51 -3.66
N GLN A 224 -12.00 20.69 -3.18
CA GLN A 224 -10.85 20.86 -2.29
C GLN A 224 -11.35 20.70 -0.84
N ASN A 225 -11.05 19.57 -0.20
CA ASN A 225 -11.38 19.37 1.21
C ASN A 225 -10.73 20.47 2.07
N SER A 226 -11.55 21.22 2.78
CA SER A 226 -11.13 22.19 3.79
C SER A 226 -11.04 21.47 5.13
N PHE A 227 -9.83 21.17 5.59
CA PHE A 227 -9.63 20.62 6.94
C PHE A 227 -9.74 21.76 7.96
N SER A 228 -10.77 21.74 8.81
CA SER A 228 -10.86 22.58 9.98
C SER A 228 -10.18 21.88 11.17
N HIS A 229 -9.12 22.48 11.72
CA HIS A 229 -8.47 21.96 12.91
C HIS A 229 -9.20 22.45 14.17
N LYS A 230 -9.60 21.53 15.06
CA LYS A 230 -10.10 21.86 16.40
C LYS A 230 -8.98 21.56 17.41
N PHE A 231 -8.38 22.61 17.96
CA PHE A 231 -7.36 22.50 19.00
C PHE A 231 -7.98 21.96 20.31
N VAL A 232 -7.36 20.96 20.93
CA VAL A 232 -7.82 20.34 22.18
C VAL A 232 -6.77 20.53 23.28
N PRO A 233 -6.93 21.57 24.13
CA PRO A 233 -5.86 22.04 25.02
C PRO A 233 -5.47 21.09 26.16
N HIS A 234 -6.33 20.16 26.58
CA HIS A 234 -6.07 19.28 27.74
C HIS A 234 -5.27 18.01 27.40
N LEU A 235 -4.86 17.83 26.14
CA LEU A 235 -4.11 16.65 25.65
C LEU A 235 -2.83 17.07 24.91
N SER A 236 -2.12 18.10 25.37
CA SER A 236 -0.98 18.69 24.64
C SER A 236 0.22 18.95 25.55
N HIS A 237 1.39 18.40 25.22
CA HIS A 237 2.64 18.51 26.00
C HIS A 237 3.76 19.28 25.26
N GLY A 238 3.44 20.03 24.18
CA GLY A 238 4.38 20.86 23.43
C GLY A 238 3.72 22.03 22.68
N LYS A 239 4.48 23.11 22.42
CA LYS A 239 4.04 24.27 21.62
C LYS A 239 4.59 24.19 20.18
N GLN A 240 3.77 24.61 19.23
CA GLN A 240 4.13 24.78 17.82
C GLN A 240 4.98 26.06 17.58
N ASP A 241 4.97 26.99 18.55
CA ASP A 241 5.54 28.33 18.44
C ASP A 241 6.90 28.50 19.14
N ASP A 242 7.57 27.40 19.49
CA ASP A 242 8.91 27.45 20.08
C ASP A 242 9.85 28.27 19.18
N ILE A 243 10.41 29.35 19.72
CA ILE A 243 11.33 30.22 19.00
C ILE A 243 12.70 29.57 18.97
N VAL A 244 13.19 29.30 17.76
CA VAL A 244 14.49 28.69 17.51
C VAL A 244 15.40 29.67 16.77
N VAL A 245 16.69 29.58 17.05
CA VAL A 245 17.77 30.22 16.29
C VAL A 245 18.32 29.18 15.33
N VAL A 246 18.16 29.42 14.03
CA VAL A 246 18.53 28.48 12.96
C VAL A 246 19.24 29.20 11.83
N PRO A 247 20.00 28.49 10.98
CA PRO A 247 20.60 29.08 9.79
C PRO A 247 19.50 29.61 8.86
N ASP A 248 19.70 30.82 8.35
CA ASP A 248 18.79 31.46 7.40
C ASP A 248 18.99 30.84 6.01
N LEU A 249 17.99 30.07 5.56
CA LEU A 249 18.07 29.33 4.31
C LEU A 249 18.20 30.27 3.10
N VAL A 250 17.56 31.44 3.13
CA VAL A 250 17.56 32.39 2.02
C VAL A 250 18.90 33.09 1.91
N VAL A 251 19.43 33.59 3.03
CA VAL A 251 20.74 34.26 3.05
C VAL A 251 21.86 33.32 2.63
N LEU A 252 21.88 32.10 3.16
CA LEU A 252 22.93 31.13 2.83
C LEU A 252 22.84 30.65 1.38
N THR A 253 21.63 30.44 0.86
CA THR A 253 21.41 30.09 -0.55
C THR A 253 21.80 31.23 -1.48
N THR A 254 21.46 32.48 -1.13
CA THR A 254 21.85 33.67 -1.90
C THR A 254 23.37 33.83 -1.94
N ALA A 255 24.05 33.65 -0.81
CA ALA A 255 25.51 33.68 -0.75
C ALA A 255 26.14 32.55 -1.60
N TYR A 256 25.55 31.36 -1.57
CA TYR A 256 26.00 30.23 -2.38
C TYR A 256 25.85 30.51 -3.88
N HIS A 257 24.71 31.03 -4.35
CA HIS A 257 24.51 31.31 -5.79
C HIS A 257 25.33 32.49 -6.31
N THR A 258 25.70 33.43 -5.45
CA THR A 258 26.51 34.60 -5.83
C THR A 258 28.02 34.36 -5.69
N ARG A 259 28.45 33.17 -5.25
CA ARG A 259 29.85 32.85 -4.98
C ARG A 259 30.77 33.07 -6.19
N ASP A 260 30.27 32.80 -7.39
CA ASP A 260 31.01 32.83 -8.65
C ASP A 260 30.98 34.22 -9.32
N LEU A 261 30.22 35.17 -8.76
CA LEU A 261 30.26 36.56 -9.18
C LEU A 261 31.57 37.24 -8.77
N ASP A 262 31.88 38.37 -9.41
CA ASP A 262 33.04 39.19 -9.07
C ASP A 262 32.89 39.81 -7.67
N TYR A 263 34.01 40.31 -7.14
CA TYR A 263 34.08 40.82 -5.77
C TYR A 263 33.03 41.91 -5.49
N TRP A 264 32.82 42.84 -6.43
CA TRP A 264 31.94 43.98 -6.22
C TRP A 264 30.47 43.59 -6.27
N ALA A 265 30.09 42.65 -7.14
CA ALA A 265 28.75 42.09 -7.15
C ALA A 265 28.43 41.34 -5.83
N LYS A 266 29.38 40.56 -5.30
CA LYS A 266 29.24 39.94 -3.97
C LYS A 266 29.11 40.97 -2.85
N ALA A 267 29.94 42.02 -2.88
CA ALA A 267 29.86 43.11 -1.91
C ALA A 267 28.52 43.86 -1.97
N ALA A 268 28.04 44.19 -3.17
CA ALA A 268 26.74 44.81 -3.36
C ALA A 268 25.59 43.94 -2.85
N THR A 269 25.64 42.63 -3.10
CA THR A 269 24.66 41.66 -2.58
C THR A 269 24.69 41.63 -1.05
N SER A 270 25.88 41.51 -0.46
CA SER A 270 26.06 41.47 0.99
C SER A 270 25.60 42.77 1.66
N MET A 271 25.86 43.93 1.06
CA MET A 271 25.38 45.23 1.54
C MET A 271 23.86 45.34 1.45
N THR A 272 23.27 44.85 0.37
CA THR A 272 21.80 44.84 0.18
C THR A 272 21.11 44.00 1.25
N LEU A 273 21.59 42.78 1.48
CA LEU A 273 21.07 41.91 2.55
C LEU A 273 21.25 42.55 3.93
N GLY A 274 22.41 43.13 4.20
CA GLY A 274 22.67 43.85 5.45
C GLY A 274 21.73 45.05 5.65
N GLY A 275 21.43 45.80 4.58
CA GLY A 275 20.46 46.90 4.59
C GLY A 275 19.03 46.44 4.86
N MET A 276 18.68 45.22 4.47
CA MET A 276 17.42 44.54 4.81
C MET A 276 17.45 43.87 6.18
N ASN A 277 18.50 44.09 6.99
CA ASN A 277 18.72 43.45 8.28
C ASN A 277 18.70 41.91 8.24
N LYS A 278 19.11 41.33 7.10
CA LYS A 278 19.24 39.88 6.91
C LYS A 278 20.60 39.42 7.41
N LYS A 279 20.60 38.31 8.16
CA LYS A 279 21.80 37.73 8.78
C LYS A 279 21.87 36.23 8.47
N PRO A 280 23.04 35.59 8.56
CA PRO A 280 23.16 34.15 8.28
C PRO A 280 22.39 33.25 9.24
N PHE A 281 21.94 33.80 10.37
CA PHE A 281 21.08 33.12 11.34
C PHE A 281 19.86 33.98 11.64
N MET A 282 18.72 33.32 11.79
CA MET A 282 17.45 33.96 12.07
C MET A 282 16.79 33.38 13.32
N LYS A 283 15.91 34.17 13.93
CA LYS A 283 15.01 33.74 15.01
C LYS A 283 13.62 33.53 14.44
N ILE A 284 13.08 32.32 14.56
CA ILE A 284 11.81 31.96 13.94
C ILE A 284 11.07 30.92 14.79
N ALA A 285 9.75 30.88 14.70
CA ALA A 285 8.96 29.80 15.28
C ALA A 285 9.22 28.48 14.56
N ALA A 286 9.37 27.39 15.32
CA ALA A 286 9.69 26.06 14.81
C ALA A 286 8.78 25.63 13.66
N HIS A 287 7.46 25.85 13.77
CA HIS A 287 6.52 25.46 12.72
C HIS A 287 6.70 26.21 11.41
N ARG A 288 7.06 27.51 11.45
CA ARG A 288 7.28 28.30 10.24
C ARG A 288 8.57 27.85 9.55
N PHE A 289 9.60 27.52 10.34
CA PHE A 289 10.82 26.96 9.79
C PHE A 289 10.61 25.60 9.11
N ILE A 290 9.73 24.75 9.68
CA ILE A 290 9.40 23.44 9.11
C ILE A 290 8.54 23.60 7.85
N TRP A 291 7.39 24.27 7.94
CA TRP A 291 6.35 24.23 6.91
C TRP A 291 6.37 25.39 5.93
N GLY A 292 6.98 26.52 6.28
CA GLY A 292 6.96 27.70 5.43
C GLY A 292 6.98 29.00 6.20
N TYR A 293 7.80 29.93 5.74
CA TYR A 293 7.73 31.35 6.06
C TYR A 293 7.90 32.18 4.78
N ASP A 294 7.34 33.38 4.83
CA ASP A 294 7.54 34.40 3.81
C ASP A 294 8.86 35.12 4.08
N ASP A 295 9.61 35.43 3.03
CA ASP A 295 10.89 36.11 3.13
C ASP A 295 11.01 37.18 2.05
N ASP A 296 11.24 38.43 2.47
CA ASP A 296 11.30 39.58 1.56
C ASP A 296 12.35 39.45 0.45
N VAL A 297 13.48 38.78 0.73
CA VAL A 297 14.54 38.55 -0.27
C VAL A 297 14.09 37.49 -1.26
N TYR A 298 13.47 36.43 -0.75
CA TYR A 298 12.91 35.39 -1.62
C TYR A 298 11.81 35.96 -2.50
N ASP A 299 10.90 36.77 -1.96
CA ASP A 299 9.81 37.39 -2.73
C ASP A 299 10.33 38.33 -3.83
N LEU A 300 11.39 39.10 -3.54
CA LEU A 300 12.08 39.88 -4.57
C LEU A 300 12.68 38.99 -5.65
N ALA A 301 13.31 37.88 -5.26
CA ALA A 301 13.91 36.92 -6.18
C ALA A 301 12.87 36.14 -7.00
N LYS A 302 11.68 35.84 -6.45
CA LYS A 302 10.58 35.17 -7.16
C LYS A 302 10.20 35.92 -8.43
N GLY A 303 10.13 37.26 -8.36
CA GLY A 303 9.81 38.09 -9.52
C GLY A 303 10.81 37.92 -10.67
N PHE A 304 12.07 37.66 -10.37
CA PHE A 304 13.11 37.39 -11.34
C PHE A 304 13.13 35.91 -11.79
N MET A 305 12.95 34.96 -10.85
CA MET A 305 12.96 33.52 -11.12
C MET A 305 11.73 33.04 -11.90
N ALA A 306 10.56 33.63 -11.69
CA ALA A 306 9.34 33.32 -12.43
C ALA A 306 9.45 33.64 -13.93
N LEU A 307 10.44 34.46 -14.33
CA LEU A 307 10.76 34.71 -15.74
C LEU A 307 11.52 33.54 -16.39
N GLN A 308 12.17 32.67 -15.59
CA GLN A 308 13.07 31.61 -16.05
C GLN A 308 12.56 30.19 -15.77
N THR A 309 11.73 29.99 -14.74
CA THR A 309 11.20 28.67 -14.37
C THR A 309 9.77 28.76 -13.84
N SER A 310 8.97 27.71 -14.11
CA SER A 310 7.59 27.57 -13.60
C SER A 310 7.51 27.02 -12.18
N ASN A 311 8.62 26.50 -11.63
CA ASN A 311 8.63 25.72 -10.39
C ASN A 311 9.21 26.52 -9.21
N VAL A 312 8.59 27.67 -8.92
CA VAL A 312 8.97 28.52 -7.79
C VAL A 312 8.12 28.14 -6.59
N LEU A 313 8.74 27.92 -5.42
CA LEU A 313 8.00 27.60 -4.20
C LEU A 313 7.24 28.85 -3.72
N ASP A 314 6.05 28.64 -3.15
CA ASP A 314 5.28 29.74 -2.57
C ASP A 314 5.94 30.26 -1.29
N GLN A 315 6.58 29.39 -0.50
CA GLN A 315 7.20 29.73 0.78
C GLN A 315 8.52 28.99 0.97
N VAL A 316 9.38 29.53 1.83
CA VAL A 316 10.66 28.91 2.20
C VAL A 316 10.47 28.10 3.48
N GLY A 317 10.92 26.85 3.50
CA GLY A 317 10.84 26.00 4.70
C GLY A 317 11.34 24.60 4.42
N LEU A 318 11.74 23.88 5.47
CA LEU A 318 12.36 22.55 5.36
C LEU A 318 11.49 21.51 4.62
N MET A 319 10.17 21.57 4.82
CA MET A 319 9.17 20.64 4.28
C MET A 319 8.03 21.37 3.56
N SER A 320 8.28 22.62 3.13
CA SER A 320 7.29 23.47 2.46
C SER A 320 6.70 22.84 1.19
N ASN A 321 7.54 22.14 0.41
CA ASN A 321 7.16 21.43 -0.81
C ASN A 321 6.39 20.11 -0.58
N ARG A 322 6.19 19.70 0.68
CA ARG A 322 5.47 18.48 1.04
C ARG A 322 4.08 18.73 1.58
N ASN A 323 3.67 19.98 1.80
CA ASN A 323 2.32 20.24 2.28
C ASN A 323 1.36 20.38 1.08
N GLY A 324 0.37 19.49 0.98
CA GLY A 324 -0.54 19.42 -0.15
C GLY A 324 -0.03 18.53 -1.29
N THR A 325 -0.43 18.83 -2.53
CA THR A 325 -0.01 18.07 -3.72
C THR A 325 1.42 18.44 -4.07
N VAL A 326 2.30 17.43 -4.11
CA VAL A 326 3.69 17.63 -4.51
C VAL A 326 3.79 18.00 -6.00
N PRO A 327 4.77 18.81 -6.40
CA PRO A 327 4.86 19.30 -7.78
C PRO A 327 5.27 18.23 -8.78
N TYR A 328 5.91 17.15 -8.33
CA TYR A 328 6.38 16.09 -9.21
C TYR A 328 5.29 15.06 -9.51
N VAL A 329 5.33 14.50 -10.71
CA VAL A 329 4.47 13.42 -11.18
C VAL A 329 5.27 12.12 -11.20
N SER A 330 4.71 11.04 -10.65
CA SER A 330 5.35 9.73 -10.61
C SER A 330 4.59 8.72 -11.46
N THR A 331 5.32 7.91 -12.22
CA THR A 331 4.77 6.79 -12.98
C THR A 331 5.35 5.48 -12.43
N MET A 332 4.49 4.51 -12.15
CA MET A 332 4.84 3.25 -11.48
C MET A 332 4.22 2.05 -12.17
N HIS A 333 4.87 0.89 -12.15
CA HIS A 333 4.30 -0.36 -12.66
C HIS A 333 3.20 -0.92 -11.74
N THR A 334 2.05 -1.26 -12.34
CA THR A 334 0.85 -1.75 -11.62
C THR A 334 0.92 -3.22 -11.20
N GLY A 335 1.85 -3.98 -11.79
CA GLY A 335 1.94 -5.44 -11.64
C GLY A 335 1.00 -6.24 -12.54
N GLU A 336 0.16 -5.58 -13.34
CA GLU A 336 -0.80 -6.25 -14.24
C GLU A 336 -0.09 -7.13 -15.28
N ARG A 337 0.90 -6.56 -15.98
CA ARG A 337 1.71 -7.28 -16.97
C ARG A 337 2.75 -8.20 -16.34
N ASN A 338 3.42 -7.73 -15.29
CA ASN A 338 4.51 -8.47 -14.66
C ASN A 338 4.69 -8.09 -13.18
N MET A 339 4.47 -9.07 -12.30
CA MET A 339 4.60 -8.91 -10.85
C MET A 339 6.06 -8.69 -10.39
N LYS A 340 7.07 -8.92 -11.26
CA LYS A 340 8.47 -8.61 -10.94
C LYS A 340 8.74 -7.10 -10.80
N ASN A 341 7.96 -6.27 -11.50
CA ASN A 341 8.12 -4.82 -11.48
C ASN A 341 7.06 -4.15 -10.60
N TYR A 342 6.21 -4.91 -9.92
CA TYR A 342 5.12 -4.36 -9.10
C TYR A 342 5.63 -3.33 -8.08
N GLY A 343 5.08 -2.12 -8.12
CA GLY A 343 5.46 -1.05 -7.19
C GLY A 343 6.78 -0.34 -7.53
N ILE A 344 7.40 -0.65 -8.66
CA ILE A 344 8.63 0.01 -9.13
C ILE A 344 8.27 1.22 -9.98
N LEU A 345 8.84 2.37 -9.64
CA LEU A 345 8.77 3.60 -10.42
C LEU A 345 9.48 3.41 -11.75
N SER A 346 8.84 3.82 -12.83
CA SER A 346 9.44 3.84 -14.17
C SER A 346 9.86 5.25 -14.57
N LYS A 347 9.09 6.27 -14.17
CA LYS A 347 9.35 7.68 -14.52
C LYS A 347 9.02 8.63 -13.38
N VAL A 348 9.74 9.75 -13.33
CA VAL A 348 9.42 10.94 -12.53
C VAL A 348 9.44 12.14 -13.45
N ASN A 349 8.36 12.93 -13.46
CA ASN A 349 8.14 14.04 -14.39
C ASN A 349 8.28 13.66 -15.87
N GLY A 350 7.93 12.41 -16.22
CA GLY A 350 8.03 11.88 -17.57
C GLY A 350 9.41 11.32 -17.96
N PHE A 351 10.42 11.43 -17.09
CA PHE A 351 11.79 10.95 -17.34
C PHE A 351 12.12 9.71 -16.51
N ASP A 352 12.85 8.77 -17.10
CA ASP A 352 13.36 7.56 -16.43
C ASP A 352 14.69 7.78 -15.67
N THR A 353 15.26 8.98 -15.81
CA THR A 353 16.39 9.44 -15.02
C THR A 353 16.08 10.78 -14.32
N ALA A 354 16.78 11.05 -13.22
CA ALA A 354 16.63 12.27 -12.45
C ALA A 354 17.26 13.49 -13.15
N GLY A 355 18.23 13.27 -14.05
CA GLY A 355 18.96 14.31 -14.77
C GLY A 355 20.07 14.97 -13.94
N MET A 356 20.45 14.37 -12.80
CA MET A 356 21.35 14.99 -11.81
C MET A 356 22.66 14.22 -11.64
N TRP A 357 22.66 12.92 -11.89
CA TRP A 357 23.80 12.02 -11.66
C TRP A 357 24.27 11.39 -12.97
N ARG A 358 25.39 10.66 -12.92
CA ARG A 358 25.94 9.94 -14.08
C ARG A 358 25.62 8.44 -13.99
N GLY A 359 25.40 7.80 -15.14
CA GLY A 359 25.21 6.34 -15.23
C GLY A 359 24.01 5.83 -14.43
N ASP A 360 24.13 4.63 -13.87
CA ASP A 360 23.03 3.91 -13.19
C ASP A 360 22.46 4.63 -11.95
N CYS A 361 23.20 5.59 -11.42
CA CYS A 361 22.82 6.37 -10.25
C CYS A 361 21.77 7.44 -10.56
N ASP A 362 21.65 7.81 -11.83
CA ASP A 362 20.64 8.77 -12.28
C ASP A 362 19.27 8.12 -12.49
N SER A 363 19.21 6.79 -12.64
CA SER A 363 17.96 6.08 -12.85
C SER A 363 17.01 6.22 -11.65
N VAL A 364 15.74 6.51 -11.94
CA VAL A 364 14.66 6.59 -10.93
C VAL A 364 14.01 5.24 -10.64
N GLU A 365 14.47 4.17 -11.30
CA GLU A 365 13.89 2.82 -11.20
C GLU A 365 14.12 2.21 -9.81
N ALA A 366 13.12 2.34 -8.94
CA ALA A 366 13.07 1.79 -7.59
C ALA A 366 11.65 1.90 -7.03
N SER A 367 11.39 1.32 -5.85
CA SER A 367 10.12 1.51 -5.15
C SER A 367 9.97 2.95 -4.65
N ASP A 368 8.74 3.46 -4.51
CA ASP A 368 8.45 4.70 -3.77
C ASP A 368 8.43 4.48 -2.23
N GLY A 369 8.70 3.26 -1.78
CA GLY A 369 8.68 2.84 -0.38
C GLY A 369 7.34 2.27 0.08
N SER A 370 6.27 2.38 -0.72
CA SER A 370 4.94 1.91 -0.34
C SER A 370 4.65 0.47 -0.77
N LEU A 371 5.26 0.01 -1.87
CA LEU A 371 5.04 -1.31 -2.45
C LEU A 371 6.35 -1.91 -2.95
N PHE A 372 6.53 -3.21 -2.79
CA PHE A 372 7.71 -3.92 -3.29
C PHE A 372 7.31 -5.21 -4.00
N PRO A 373 8.05 -5.64 -5.04
CA PRO A 373 7.77 -6.89 -5.74
C PRO A 373 7.82 -8.11 -4.78
N PRO A 374 6.76 -8.91 -4.66
CA PRO A 374 6.71 -10.04 -3.72
C PRO A 374 7.84 -11.06 -3.91
N ASN A 375 8.20 -11.36 -5.15
CA ASN A 375 9.30 -12.30 -5.45
C ASN A 375 10.68 -11.76 -5.02
N LEU A 376 10.87 -10.44 -5.04
CA LEU A 376 12.09 -9.80 -4.55
C LEU A 376 12.20 -9.96 -3.03
N ILE A 377 11.11 -9.76 -2.31
CA ILE A 377 11.07 -9.88 -0.84
C ILE A 377 11.20 -11.34 -0.40
N ARG A 378 10.50 -12.27 -1.05
CA ARG A 378 10.61 -13.72 -0.77
C ARG A 378 12.04 -14.25 -0.90
N SER A 379 12.80 -13.71 -1.85
CA SER A 379 14.20 -14.08 -2.08
C SER A 379 15.20 -13.37 -1.15
N LYS A 380 14.71 -12.51 -0.24
CA LYS A 380 15.54 -11.74 0.73
C LYS A 380 16.66 -10.94 0.06
N ARG A 381 16.46 -10.53 -1.19
CA ARG A 381 17.41 -9.70 -1.94
C ARG A 381 17.28 -8.24 -1.50
N ASN A 382 18.33 -7.47 -1.74
CA ASN A 382 18.36 -6.03 -1.48
C ASN A 382 17.25 -5.33 -2.26
N ILE A 383 16.71 -4.28 -1.66
CA ILE A 383 15.66 -3.44 -2.21
C ILE A 383 16.17 -2.01 -2.34
N SER A 384 15.58 -1.24 -3.24
CA SER A 384 15.90 0.18 -3.39
C SER A 384 14.62 1.00 -3.32
N VAL A 385 14.71 2.15 -2.66
CA VAL A 385 13.64 3.15 -2.56
C VAL A 385 14.13 4.45 -3.16
N TYR A 386 13.44 5.00 -4.16
CA TYR A 386 13.75 6.32 -4.69
C TYR A 386 13.11 7.39 -3.81
N LEU A 387 13.93 8.34 -3.32
CA LEU A 387 13.45 9.53 -2.62
C LEU A 387 13.60 10.75 -3.52
N PRO A 388 12.49 11.30 -4.07
CA PRO A 388 12.52 12.50 -4.90
C PRO A 388 13.19 13.70 -4.21
N GLU A 389 13.05 13.83 -2.89
CA GLU A 389 13.63 14.94 -2.11
C GLU A 389 15.16 14.91 -2.06
N MET A 390 15.76 13.74 -2.36
CA MET A 390 17.22 13.56 -2.44
C MET A 390 17.69 13.31 -3.88
N CYS A 391 16.76 13.21 -4.83
CA CYS A 391 16.94 12.69 -6.19
C CYS A 391 17.78 11.40 -6.22
N ARG A 392 17.64 10.52 -5.22
CA ARG A 392 18.56 9.38 -5.06
C ARG A 392 17.82 8.12 -4.63
N LYS A 393 18.30 6.98 -5.14
CA LYS A 393 17.90 5.64 -4.69
C LYS A 393 18.64 5.29 -3.39
N LEU A 394 17.88 4.96 -2.35
CA LEU A 394 18.37 4.43 -1.09
C LEU A 394 18.27 2.90 -1.10
N SER A 395 19.41 2.23 -0.99
CA SER A 395 19.48 0.77 -0.95
C SER A 395 19.35 0.25 0.47
N TYR A 396 18.54 -0.79 0.65
CA TYR A 396 18.35 -1.49 1.90
C TYR A 396 18.71 -2.97 1.72
N HIS A 397 19.44 -3.54 2.68
CA HIS A 397 19.79 -4.96 2.71
C HIS A 397 18.92 -5.70 3.72
N PHE A 398 18.65 -6.98 3.44
CA PHE A 398 17.97 -7.85 4.40
C PHE A 398 18.86 -8.05 5.63
N GLN A 399 18.31 -7.76 6.81
CA GLN A 399 19.00 -7.93 8.08
C GLN A 399 18.61 -9.25 8.76
N LYS A 400 17.30 -9.45 9.00
CA LYS A 400 16.80 -10.60 9.77
C LYS A 400 15.29 -10.80 9.63
N ASP A 401 14.84 -11.99 10.01
CA ASP A 401 13.42 -12.29 10.22
C ASP A 401 12.99 -11.77 11.59
N ILE A 402 11.79 -11.18 11.66
CA ILE A 402 11.19 -10.66 12.89
C ILE A 402 9.70 -11.01 12.96
N PHE A 403 9.10 -10.78 14.11
CA PHE A 403 7.65 -10.77 14.27
C PHE A 403 7.20 -9.42 14.80
N ILE A 404 6.10 -8.92 14.25
CA ILE A 404 5.46 -7.66 14.61
C ILE A 404 4.00 -7.90 15.03
N ILE A 405 3.30 -6.86 15.45
CA ILE A 405 1.92 -6.88 15.94
C ILE A 405 1.80 -7.91 17.06
N ASN A 406 2.31 -7.56 18.24
CA ASN A 406 2.38 -8.44 19.42
C ASN A 406 3.07 -9.77 19.11
N ASN A 407 4.21 -9.72 18.40
CA ASN A 407 5.04 -10.89 18.07
C ASN A 407 4.28 -12.01 17.34
N THR A 408 3.29 -11.65 16.52
CA THR A 408 2.43 -12.63 15.82
C THR A 408 2.71 -12.67 14.33
N VAL A 409 2.76 -11.52 13.64
CA VAL A 409 2.88 -11.45 12.18
C VAL A 409 4.36 -11.50 11.76
N PRO A 410 4.79 -12.45 10.92
CA PRO A 410 6.17 -12.49 10.43
C PRO A 410 6.45 -11.32 9.48
N ALA A 411 7.64 -10.73 9.61
CA ALA A 411 8.13 -9.68 8.72
C ALA A 411 9.63 -9.85 8.46
N TYR A 412 10.10 -9.32 7.33
CA TYR A 412 11.52 -9.25 7.01
C TYR A 412 12.04 -7.85 7.28
N ARG A 413 13.01 -7.73 8.18
CA ARG A 413 13.66 -6.46 8.50
C ARG A 413 14.73 -6.15 7.47
N TYR A 414 14.54 -5.04 6.78
CA TYR A 414 15.49 -4.43 5.88
C TYR A 414 16.12 -3.21 6.54
N GLN A 415 17.43 -3.06 6.45
CA GLN A 415 18.16 -1.93 7.00
C GLN A 415 18.80 -1.12 5.89
N LEU A 416 18.78 0.21 6.02
CA LEU A 416 19.45 1.10 5.08
C LEU A 416 20.95 0.79 5.06
N ASP A 417 21.48 0.61 3.85
CA ASP A 417 22.89 0.28 3.66
C ASP A 417 23.80 1.34 4.30
N ASP A 418 24.78 0.86 5.03
CA ASP A 418 25.74 1.67 5.77
C ASP A 418 26.69 2.42 4.86
N THR A 419 26.92 1.94 3.63
CA THR A 419 27.82 2.57 2.64
C THR A 419 27.12 3.63 1.78
N ILE A 420 25.80 3.83 1.94
CA ILE A 420 25.03 4.70 1.03
C ILE A 420 25.54 6.15 1.01
N PHE A 421 26.06 6.67 2.13
CA PHE A 421 26.64 8.03 2.19
C PHE A 421 28.16 8.02 2.36
N ASP A 422 28.82 6.88 2.15
CA ASP A 422 30.27 6.80 2.19
C ASP A 422 30.87 7.50 0.95
N SER A 423 32.05 8.11 1.10
CA SER A 423 32.69 8.85 0.00
C SER A 423 33.09 7.92 -1.15
N ALA A 424 33.29 8.48 -2.35
CA ALA A 424 33.70 7.71 -3.53
C ALA A 424 35.04 6.97 -3.33
N ASP A 425 35.91 7.45 -2.45
CA ASP A 425 37.17 6.77 -2.11
C ASP A 425 36.96 5.50 -1.28
N ARG A 426 35.92 5.48 -0.45
CA ARG A 426 35.57 4.32 0.41
C ARG A 426 34.61 3.36 -0.28
N GLU A 427 33.65 3.92 -1.03
CA GLU A 427 32.67 3.19 -1.80
C GLU A 427 32.70 3.68 -3.26
N PRO A 428 33.49 3.03 -4.14
CA PRO A 428 33.64 3.43 -5.53
C PRO A 428 32.33 3.48 -6.32
N ALA A 429 31.30 2.70 -5.91
CA ALA A 429 29.98 2.76 -6.52
C ALA A 429 29.31 4.13 -6.33
N ASN A 430 29.69 4.91 -5.32
CA ASN A 430 29.15 6.25 -5.08
C ASN A 430 29.80 7.34 -5.95
N LYS A 431 30.81 7.03 -6.76
CA LYS A 431 31.50 8.01 -7.63
C LYS A 431 30.55 8.69 -8.64
N CYS A 432 29.49 8.02 -9.03
CA CYS A 432 28.45 8.54 -9.91
C CYS A 432 27.57 9.65 -9.28
N TYR A 433 27.54 9.77 -7.95
CA TYR A 433 26.83 10.81 -7.20
C TYR A 433 27.69 12.06 -6.94
N CYS A 434 28.89 12.10 -7.50
CA CYS A 434 29.70 13.30 -7.53
C CYS A 434 29.11 14.30 -8.53
N ASP A 435 29.34 15.58 -8.29
CA ASP A 435 28.86 16.65 -9.14
C ASP A 435 29.34 16.45 -10.59
N PRO A 436 28.43 16.40 -11.58
CA PRO A 436 28.79 16.08 -12.95
C PRO A 436 29.50 17.23 -13.67
N GLU A 437 29.44 18.46 -13.17
CA GLU A 437 30.10 19.61 -13.78
C GLU A 437 31.50 19.81 -13.20
N PHE A 438 31.64 19.69 -11.88
CA PHE A 438 32.90 19.98 -11.18
C PHE A 438 33.68 18.73 -10.77
N GLU A 439 33.14 17.53 -10.98
CA GLU A 439 33.69 16.23 -10.53
C GLU A 439 33.99 16.18 -9.02
N THR A 440 33.34 17.05 -8.26
CA THR A 440 33.51 17.14 -6.81
C THR A 440 32.57 16.18 -6.11
N CYS A 441 33.13 15.32 -5.29
CA CYS A 441 32.37 14.34 -4.52
C CYS A 441 32.01 14.89 -3.13
N PRO A 442 30.83 14.57 -2.59
CA PRO A 442 30.52 14.83 -1.20
C PRO A 442 31.56 14.16 -0.26
N PRO A 443 31.89 14.80 0.87
CA PRO A 443 32.75 14.17 1.87
C PRO A 443 32.08 12.97 2.53
N GLN A 444 32.90 12.15 3.20
CA GLN A 444 32.45 10.96 3.92
C GLN A 444 31.27 11.24 4.85
N GLY A 445 30.16 10.51 4.64
CA GLY A 445 28.94 10.55 5.44
C GLY A 445 27.90 11.58 4.99
N PHE A 446 28.15 12.31 3.90
CA PHE A 446 27.23 13.30 3.33
C PHE A 446 26.75 12.92 1.92
N GLN A 447 25.53 13.31 1.61
CA GLN A 447 24.96 13.33 0.26
C GLN A 447 24.67 14.76 -0.14
N ASN A 448 25.14 15.19 -1.32
CA ASN A 448 24.73 16.47 -1.89
C ASN A 448 23.28 16.36 -2.40
N SER A 449 22.37 17.18 -1.85
CA SER A 449 20.96 17.24 -2.24
C SER A 449 20.58 18.60 -2.83
N THR A 450 21.58 19.44 -3.14
CA THR A 450 21.40 20.82 -3.63
C THR A 450 20.47 20.91 -4.83
N ALA A 451 20.69 19.99 -5.76
CA ALA A 451 19.96 19.86 -7.00
C ALA A 451 18.45 19.61 -6.80
N CYS A 452 18.09 18.91 -5.73
CA CYS A 452 16.71 18.55 -5.36
C CYS A 452 16.10 19.56 -4.38
N ALA A 453 16.94 20.41 -3.79
CA ALA A 453 16.58 21.46 -2.87
C ALA A 453 16.48 22.83 -3.57
N PHE A 454 16.10 22.84 -4.86
CA PHE A 454 15.90 24.06 -5.66
C PHE A 454 17.14 24.98 -5.70
N GLY A 455 18.35 24.39 -5.68
CA GLY A 455 19.61 25.13 -5.72
C GLY A 455 20.16 25.54 -4.35
N ALA A 456 19.38 25.41 -3.27
CA ALA A 456 19.88 25.61 -1.92
C ALA A 456 20.94 24.57 -1.57
N PRO A 457 22.09 24.94 -0.96
CA PRO A 457 23.23 24.03 -0.76
C PRO A 457 22.99 23.05 0.39
N ILE A 458 21.97 22.20 0.25
CA ILE A 458 21.51 21.24 1.24
C ILE A 458 22.25 19.91 1.09
N PHE A 459 22.74 19.40 2.21
CA PHE A 459 23.42 18.12 2.32
C PHE A 459 22.70 17.23 3.31
N THR A 460 22.41 16.00 2.89
CA THR A 460 21.78 14.99 3.72
C THR A 460 22.83 14.14 4.41
N SER A 461 22.64 13.80 5.68
CA SER A 461 23.48 12.86 6.43
C SER A 461 22.60 11.94 7.28
N ARG A 462 23.22 11.00 8.00
CA ARG A 462 22.52 10.30 9.10
C ARG A 462 22.38 11.22 10.31
N PRO A 463 21.38 10.99 11.20
CA PRO A 463 21.20 11.76 12.42
C PRO A 463 22.48 11.85 13.25
N HIS A 464 22.71 13.03 13.83
CA HIS A 464 23.89 13.39 14.61
C HIS A 464 25.22 13.14 13.92
N PHE A 465 25.26 13.30 12.59
CA PHE A 465 26.47 13.07 11.79
C PHE A 465 27.06 11.65 11.95
N TYR A 466 26.20 10.65 12.21
CA TYR A 466 26.66 9.28 12.32
C TYR A 466 27.37 8.83 11.03
N ARG A 467 28.60 8.29 11.17
CA ARG A 467 29.52 7.90 10.09
C ARG A 467 30.07 9.04 9.20
N VAL A 468 29.86 10.29 9.60
CA VAL A 468 30.58 11.42 9.02
C VAL A 468 32.00 11.46 9.58
N ASP A 469 32.96 11.86 8.74
CA ASP A 469 34.34 12.08 9.18
C ASP A 469 34.37 13.17 10.29
N PRO A 470 34.89 12.87 11.49
CA PRO A 470 34.99 13.84 12.58
C PRO A 470 35.69 15.16 12.19
N ALA A 471 36.63 15.14 11.25
CA ALA A 471 37.31 16.35 10.77
C ALA A 471 36.37 17.32 10.03
N GLN A 472 35.27 16.82 9.46
CA GLN A 472 34.25 17.61 8.77
C GLN A 472 33.21 18.19 9.74
N ILE A 473 33.12 17.66 10.96
CA ILE A 473 32.15 18.09 11.96
C ILE A 473 32.69 19.33 12.69
N LYS A 474 32.34 20.52 12.19
CA LYS A 474 32.78 21.81 12.77
C LYS A 474 31.76 22.43 13.75
N VAL A 475 30.73 21.68 14.12
CA VAL A 475 29.65 22.10 15.04
C VAL A 475 29.52 21.11 16.20
N ASP A 476 29.38 21.63 17.42
CA ASP A 476 29.22 20.83 18.64
C ASP A 476 27.73 20.61 18.95
N VAL A 477 27.30 19.35 18.99
CA VAL A 477 25.95 18.97 19.42
C VAL A 477 25.94 18.76 20.94
N VAL A 478 25.27 19.64 21.66
CA VAL A 478 25.19 19.61 23.12
C VAL A 478 24.16 18.56 23.58
N ASN A 479 24.59 17.61 24.40
CA ASN A 479 23.77 16.52 24.96
C ASN A 479 22.98 15.73 23.89
N PRO A 480 23.66 15.02 22.97
CA PRO A 480 22.99 14.21 21.96
C PRO A 480 22.15 13.12 22.64
N ARG A 481 20.85 13.09 22.37
CA ARG A 481 19.98 12.01 22.86
C ARG A 481 20.37 10.72 22.13
N ARG A 482 20.76 9.69 22.87
CA ARG A 482 21.06 8.36 22.30
C ARG A 482 19.75 7.69 21.85
N ARG A 483 19.33 7.95 20.61
CA ARG A 483 18.19 7.28 19.95
C ARG A 483 18.68 6.40 18.79
N ALA A 484 17.80 5.53 18.28
CA ALA A 484 18.09 4.72 17.11
C ALA A 484 18.32 5.63 15.89
N ILE A 485 19.47 5.48 15.24
CA ILE A 485 19.91 6.35 14.12
C ILE A 485 19.63 5.69 12.77
N ASN A 486 19.49 4.36 12.75
CA ASN A 486 19.41 3.59 11.51
C ASN A 486 18.00 3.60 10.94
N SER A 487 17.88 3.82 9.64
CA SER A 487 16.63 3.63 8.90
C SER A 487 16.37 2.14 8.65
N TYR A 488 15.11 1.72 8.75
CA TYR A 488 14.71 0.33 8.48
C TYR A 488 13.30 0.25 7.90
N ALA A 489 12.99 -0.86 7.24
CA ALA A 489 11.67 -1.20 6.76
C ALA A 489 11.37 -2.67 7.08
N ASP A 490 10.21 -2.94 7.68
CA ASP A 490 9.76 -4.28 8.00
C ASP A 490 8.67 -4.69 7.01
N LEU A 491 8.99 -5.61 6.09
CA LEU A 491 8.16 -5.95 4.94
C LEU A 491 7.42 -7.28 5.12
N HIS A 492 6.17 -7.35 4.63
CA HIS A 492 5.41 -8.59 4.67
C HIS A 492 6.01 -9.64 3.71
N PRO A 493 6.37 -10.86 4.18
CA PRO A 493 7.13 -11.84 3.39
C PRO A 493 6.45 -12.29 2.09
N THR A 494 5.12 -12.36 2.08
CA THR A 494 4.34 -12.82 0.92
C THR A 494 3.86 -11.68 0.02
N MET A 495 3.59 -10.51 0.59
CA MET A 495 2.85 -9.44 -0.13
C MET A 495 3.75 -8.25 -0.47
N GLY A 496 4.91 -8.15 0.16
CA GLY A 496 5.93 -7.15 -0.14
C GLY A 496 5.66 -5.74 0.39
N PHE A 497 4.44 -5.42 0.85
CA PHE A 497 4.16 -4.09 1.42
C PHE A 497 4.80 -3.91 2.81
N PRO A 498 5.14 -2.66 3.20
CA PRO A 498 5.67 -2.35 4.51
C PRO A 498 4.60 -2.46 5.59
N LEU A 499 4.93 -3.17 6.67
CA LEU A 499 4.07 -3.30 7.84
C LEU A 499 4.44 -2.27 8.92
N SER A 500 5.73 -2.01 9.07
CA SER A 500 6.26 -0.91 9.88
C SER A 500 7.60 -0.47 9.28
N GLY A 501 8.09 0.71 9.64
CA GLY A 501 9.34 1.20 9.11
C GLY A 501 9.61 2.61 9.56
N MET A 502 10.88 2.99 9.57
CA MET A 502 11.28 4.33 9.94
C MET A 502 12.44 4.79 9.07
N THR A 503 12.24 5.89 8.35
CA THR A 503 13.26 6.62 7.62
C THR A 503 13.77 7.76 8.49
N ARG A 504 15.09 7.77 8.75
CA ARG A 504 15.77 8.74 9.61
C ARG A 504 16.88 9.42 8.83
N LEU A 505 16.72 10.72 8.56
CA LEU A 505 17.66 11.50 7.78
C LEU A 505 17.88 12.87 8.43
N GLN A 506 19.10 13.38 8.34
CA GLN A 506 19.46 14.72 8.82
C GLN A 506 19.71 15.64 7.64
N LEU A 507 19.13 16.84 7.70
CA LEU A 507 19.33 17.92 6.76
C LEU A 507 20.36 18.89 7.31
N ASN A 508 21.31 19.26 6.47
CA ASN A 508 22.37 20.21 6.77
C ASN A 508 22.44 21.23 5.63
N ILE A 509 22.89 22.45 5.91
CA ILE A 509 23.20 23.45 4.87
C ILE A 509 24.70 23.74 4.86
N PHE A 510 25.28 23.80 3.67
CA PHE A 510 26.68 24.17 3.51
C PHE A 510 26.85 25.68 3.56
N ALA A 511 27.80 26.15 4.38
CA ALA A 511 28.13 27.56 4.52
C ALA A 511 29.65 27.74 4.48
N LYS A 512 30.11 28.78 3.79
CA LYS A 512 31.53 29.09 3.60
C LYS A 512 31.74 30.61 3.53
N SER A 513 32.92 31.06 3.97
CA SER A 513 33.31 32.46 3.79
C SER A 513 33.68 32.76 2.33
N TYR A 514 33.07 33.80 1.78
CA TYR A 514 33.29 34.28 0.42
C TYR A 514 33.90 35.70 0.46
N PRO A 515 35.06 35.95 -0.16
CA PRO A 515 35.62 37.30 -0.25
C PRO A 515 34.62 38.28 -0.89
N GLY A 516 34.39 39.41 -0.22
CA GLY A 516 33.41 40.42 -0.61
C GLY A 516 32.02 40.21 0.02
N PHE A 517 31.72 39.05 0.60
CA PHE A 517 30.44 38.80 1.27
C PHE A 517 30.60 38.88 2.80
N TYR A 518 30.49 40.08 3.36
CA TYR A 518 30.85 40.36 4.76
C TYR A 518 30.05 39.55 5.78
N SER A 519 28.74 39.33 5.57
CA SER A 519 27.95 38.52 6.52
C SER A 519 28.37 37.06 6.56
N MET A 520 29.10 36.56 5.56
CA MET A 520 29.63 35.19 5.53
C MET A 520 31.03 35.07 6.13
N SER A 521 31.67 36.17 6.54
CA SER A 521 33.05 36.16 7.01
C SER A 521 33.27 35.35 8.29
N MET A 522 32.21 35.10 9.06
CA MET A 522 32.23 34.29 10.27
C MET A 522 32.44 32.79 10.02
N PHE A 523 32.19 32.31 8.81
CA PHE A 523 32.33 30.88 8.47
C PHE A 523 33.75 30.53 8.04
N ASP A 524 34.08 29.25 8.11
CA ASP A 524 35.36 28.74 7.62
C ASP A 524 35.53 28.97 6.11
N LYS A 525 36.76 29.26 5.67
CA LYS A 525 37.15 29.36 4.26
C LYS A 525 37.10 28.01 3.55
N GLU A 526 37.27 26.91 4.27
CA GLU A 526 37.11 25.57 3.72
C GLU A 526 35.65 25.12 3.68
N GLY A 527 34.77 25.84 4.39
CA GLY A 527 33.35 25.54 4.50
C GLY A 527 33.00 24.68 5.72
N MET A 528 31.71 24.68 6.03
CA MET A 528 31.11 24.03 7.19
C MET A 528 29.72 23.47 6.82
N TYR A 529 29.37 22.31 7.37
CA TYR A 529 28.02 21.75 7.27
C TYR A 529 27.24 22.08 8.54
N LEU A 530 26.27 22.98 8.41
CA LEU A 530 25.45 23.47 9.51
C LEU A 530 24.19 22.58 9.64
N PRO A 531 24.01 21.85 10.75
CA PRO A 531 22.83 21.00 10.91
C PRO A 531 21.56 21.83 11.09
N LEU A 532 20.52 21.53 10.30
CA LEU A 532 19.23 22.22 10.34
C LEU A 532 18.25 21.47 11.25
N ALA A 533 17.97 20.23 10.87
CA ALA A 533 17.08 19.33 11.57
C ALA A 533 17.37 17.88 11.17
N TRP A 534 16.94 16.93 12.00
CA TRP A 534 16.75 15.56 11.54
C TRP A 534 15.28 15.16 11.61
N VAL A 535 14.88 14.34 10.64
CA VAL A 535 13.49 13.95 10.40
C VAL A 535 13.40 12.44 10.55
N GLU A 536 12.41 12.02 11.33
CA GLU A 536 11.98 10.64 11.45
C GLU A 536 10.59 10.54 10.82
N SER A 537 10.46 9.78 9.74
CA SER A 537 9.18 9.56 9.05
C SER A 537 8.92 8.07 8.90
N GLY A 538 7.71 7.63 9.24
CA GLY A 538 7.33 6.24 9.08
C GLY A 538 6.09 5.83 9.87
N LEU A 539 5.97 4.52 10.06
CA LEU A 539 4.87 3.86 10.75
C LEU A 539 5.45 2.93 11.80
N GLU A 540 5.04 3.08 13.06
CA GLU A 540 5.38 2.14 14.12
C GLU A 540 4.35 1.02 14.21
N ASP A 541 4.78 -0.14 14.73
CA ASP A 541 3.94 -1.34 14.86
C ASP A 541 2.64 -1.08 15.64
N HIS A 542 2.70 -0.23 16.68
CA HIS A 542 1.55 0.08 17.51
C HIS A 542 0.53 1.01 16.84
N ASP A 543 0.95 1.75 15.81
CA ASP A 543 0.15 2.73 15.06
C ASP A 543 -0.62 2.11 13.89
N ILE A 544 -0.45 0.80 13.66
CA ILE A 544 -1.19 0.09 12.61
C ILE A 544 -2.69 0.09 12.96
N SER A 545 -3.50 0.70 12.09
CA SER A 545 -4.97 0.77 12.24
C SER A 545 -5.61 -0.61 12.35
N ARG A 546 -6.66 -0.73 13.19
CA ARG A 546 -7.40 -1.99 13.40
C ARG A 546 -7.89 -2.63 12.10
N ALA A 547 -8.44 -1.81 11.20
CA ALA A 547 -8.91 -2.29 9.90
C ALA A 547 -7.78 -2.91 9.06
N PHE A 548 -6.57 -2.36 9.14
CA PHE A 548 -5.41 -2.91 8.42
C PHE A 548 -4.88 -4.18 9.10
N ARG A 549 -4.93 -4.27 10.43
CA ARG A 549 -4.58 -5.49 11.17
C ARG A 549 -5.46 -6.67 10.74
N ASP A 550 -6.77 -6.48 10.62
CA ASP A 550 -7.70 -7.56 10.25
C ASP A 550 -7.39 -8.14 8.86
N VAL A 551 -7.04 -7.27 7.90
CA VAL A 551 -6.61 -7.68 6.56
C VAL A 551 -5.29 -8.45 6.60
N ILE A 552 -4.30 -7.96 7.38
CA ILE A 552 -3.03 -8.65 7.58
C ILE A 552 -3.28 -10.03 8.20
N TYR A 553 -3.99 -10.12 9.32
CA TYR A 553 -4.24 -11.40 10.00
C TYR A 553 -4.97 -12.39 9.11
N THR A 554 -6.00 -11.93 8.40
CA THR A 554 -6.78 -12.78 7.49
C THR A 554 -5.90 -13.34 6.38
N THR A 555 -5.08 -12.50 5.76
CA THR A 555 -4.23 -12.90 4.63
C THR A 555 -3.04 -13.75 5.07
N THR A 556 -2.45 -13.46 6.24
CA THR A 556 -1.27 -14.17 6.75
C THR A 556 -1.63 -15.53 7.35
N PHE A 557 -2.71 -15.62 8.13
CA PHE A 557 -3.06 -16.84 8.88
C PHE A 557 -4.26 -17.56 8.30
N THR A 558 -5.41 -16.88 8.18
CA THR A 558 -6.67 -17.54 7.80
C THR A 558 -6.55 -18.22 6.45
N VAL A 559 -6.01 -17.52 5.44
CA VAL A 559 -5.83 -18.10 4.09
C VAL A 559 -4.87 -19.29 4.13
N LYS A 560 -3.77 -19.22 4.88
CA LYS A 560 -2.81 -20.35 5.00
C LYS A 560 -3.39 -21.54 5.75
N GLN A 561 -4.21 -21.32 6.77
CA GLN A 561 -4.87 -22.40 7.49
C GLN A 561 -5.95 -23.06 6.64
N VAL A 562 -6.71 -22.27 5.87
CA VAL A 562 -7.66 -22.81 4.89
C VAL A 562 -6.94 -23.60 3.81
N GLU A 563 -5.81 -23.10 3.29
CA GLU A 563 -4.95 -23.84 2.35
C GLU A 563 -4.51 -25.18 2.93
N LEU A 564 -3.99 -25.17 4.16
CA LEU A 564 -3.49 -26.36 4.84
C LEU A 564 -4.64 -27.36 5.11
N ALA A 565 -5.80 -26.87 5.54
CA ALA A 565 -6.99 -27.68 5.74
C ALA A 565 -7.45 -28.31 4.43
N LEU A 566 -7.54 -27.54 3.34
CA LEU A 566 -7.90 -28.06 2.01
C LEU A 566 -6.90 -29.12 1.55
N LYS A 567 -5.59 -28.88 1.71
CA LYS A 567 -4.52 -29.85 1.40
C LYS A 567 -4.72 -31.18 2.13
N TYR A 568 -4.96 -31.14 3.44
CA TYR A 568 -5.11 -32.37 4.23
C TYR A 568 -6.46 -33.04 4.04
N ILE A 569 -7.55 -32.27 3.87
CA ILE A 569 -8.88 -32.82 3.61
C ILE A 569 -8.89 -33.55 2.27
N THR A 570 -8.38 -32.96 1.19
CA THR A 570 -8.35 -33.62 -0.13
C THR A 570 -7.45 -34.86 -0.13
N LEU A 571 -6.35 -34.84 0.62
CA LEU A 571 -5.46 -35.99 0.78
C LEU A 571 -6.14 -37.11 1.56
N LEU A 572 -6.79 -36.79 2.68
CA LEU A 572 -7.51 -37.77 3.50
C LEU A 572 -8.67 -38.40 2.73
N THR A 573 -9.46 -37.61 2.01
CA THR A 573 -10.55 -38.12 1.18
C THR A 573 -10.03 -38.99 0.04
N ALA A 574 -8.90 -38.64 -0.58
CA ALA A 574 -8.24 -39.49 -1.58
C ALA A 574 -7.78 -40.83 -1.00
N ILE A 575 -7.20 -40.85 0.21
CA ILE A 575 -6.77 -42.09 0.87
C ILE A 575 -7.97 -42.96 1.25
N ILE A 576 -9.01 -42.39 1.85
CA ILE A 576 -10.22 -43.13 2.24
C ILE A 576 -10.91 -43.73 1.01
N THR A 577 -11.06 -42.96 -0.07
CA THR A 577 -11.65 -43.45 -1.31
C THR A 577 -10.80 -44.56 -1.93
N LEU A 578 -9.47 -44.42 -1.95
CA LEU A 578 -8.57 -45.48 -2.42
C LEU A 578 -8.69 -46.76 -1.58
N ALA A 579 -8.73 -46.64 -0.25
CA ALA A 579 -8.89 -47.79 0.66
C ALA A 579 -10.24 -48.50 0.43
N ALA A 580 -11.33 -47.75 0.29
CA ALA A 580 -12.64 -48.29 -0.01
C ALA A 580 -12.65 -49.09 -1.33
N ILE A 581 -11.98 -48.58 -2.38
CA ILE A 581 -11.83 -49.31 -3.65
C ILE A 581 -11.06 -50.60 -3.45
N VAL A 582 -9.92 -50.57 -2.74
CA VAL A 582 -9.09 -51.77 -2.52
C VAL A 582 -9.90 -52.85 -1.79
N ILE A 583 -10.72 -52.47 -0.80
CA ILE A 583 -11.62 -53.39 -0.10
C ILE A 583 -12.66 -53.97 -1.06
N ILE A 584 -13.34 -53.12 -1.84
CA ILE A 584 -14.34 -53.57 -2.83
C ILE A 584 -13.72 -54.51 -3.87
N LEU A 585 -12.53 -54.18 -4.38
CA LEU A 585 -11.82 -55.02 -5.35
C LEU A 585 -11.41 -56.36 -4.74
N LYS A 586 -10.93 -56.39 -3.49
CA LYS A 586 -10.61 -57.64 -2.78
C LYS A 586 -11.85 -58.50 -2.59
N GLU A 587 -12.97 -57.93 -2.16
CA GLU A 587 -14.23 -58.67 -2.02
C GLU A 587 -14.72 -59.21 -3.36
N LYS A 588 -14.63 -58.42 -4.43
CA LYS A 588 -15.04 -58.84 -5.77
C LYS A 588 -14.15 -59.97 -6.30
N ILE A 589 -12.83 -59.87 -6.15
CA ILE A 589 -11.88 -60.93 -6.52
C ILE A 589 -12.17 -62.21 -5.73
N ARG A 590 -12.41 -62.11 -4.41
CA ARG A 590 -12.77 -63.25 -3.56
C ARG A 590 -14.08 -63.91 -4.00
N THR A 591 -15.08 -63.11 -4.38
CA THR A 591 -16.37 -63.61 -4.88
C THR A 591 -16.20 -64.31 -6.23
N TYR A 592 -15.37 -63.77 -7.13
CA TYR A 592 -15.02 -64.41 -8.41
C TYR A 592 -14.28 -65.73 -8.20
N GLN A 593 -13.28 -65.78 -7.31
CA GLN A 593 -12.53 -67.00 -6.97
C GLN A 593 -13.47 -68.09 -6.45
N ASN A 594 -14.36 -67.75 -5.50
CA ASN A 594 -15.36 -68.69 -4.99
C ASN A 594 -16.32 -69.18 -6.09
N GLN A 595 -16.74 -68.31 -7.02
CA GLN A 595 -17.61 -68.73 -8.14
C GLN A 595 -16.91 -69.68 -9.12
N THR A 596 -15.64 -69.46 -9.42
CA THR A 596 -14.85 -70.37 -10.26
C THR A 596 -14.65 -71.74 -9.61
N GLU A 597 -14.48 -71.78 -8.28
CA GLU A 597 -14.29 -73.01 -7.51
C GLU A 597 -15.57 -73.85 -7.39
N TYR A 598 -16.76 -73.23 -7.51
CA TYR A 598 -18.06 -73.93 -7.59
C TYR A 598 -18.44 -74.38 -9.01
N SER A 599 -17.74 -73.90 -10.03
CA SER A 599 -18.00 -74.21 -11.45
C SER A 599 -16.98 -75.16 -12.10
N ALA A 600 -15.92 -75.49 -11.37
CA ALA A 600 -14.99 -76.59 -11.65
C ALA A 600 -15.44 -77.83 -10.87
#